data_AF-A0A6L8GIE0-F1
#
_entry.id   AF-A0A6L8GIE0-F1
#
_cell.length_a   1.000
_cell.length_b   1.000
_cell.length_c   1.000
_cell.angle_alpha   90.00
_cell.angle_beta   90.00
_cell.angle_gamma   90.00
#
_symmetry.space_group_name_H-M   'P 1'
#
loop_
_entity.id
_entity.type
_entity.pdbx_description
1 polymer ?
#
loop_
_entity_poly.entity_id
_entity_poly.type
_entity_poly.pdbx_seq_one_letter_code
_entity_poly.pdbx_strand_id
1 'polypeptide(L)' 'MSFCEHCAGQRFDRAQVLRTLRETRRRLRRQRTPYTADEALALVIHSVRSLEIPHLEVVDDFTETHVVH' A
#
# COMPACT_ATOMS: atom_id res chain seq x y z
N MET A 1 -3.73 17.28 4.68
CA MET A 1 -3.73 15.85 4.29
C MET A 1 -5.17 15.38 4.25
N SER A 2 -5.83 15.51 3.10
CA SER A 2 -7.23 15.09 2.93
C SER A 2 -7.27 13.59 2.69
N PHE A 3 -7.78 12.83 3.65
CA PHE A 3 -8.12 11.43 3.44
C PHE A 3 -9.38 11.36 2.59
N CYS A 4 -9.31 10.61 1.51
CA CYS A 4 -10.40 10.42 0.58
C CYS A 4 -11.50 9.54 1.22
N GLU A 5 -12.78 9.91 1.08
CA GLU A 5 -13.92 9.09 1.52
C GLU A 5 -13.93 7.69 0.84
N HIS A 6 -13.26 7.53 -0.31
CA HIS A 6 -13.07 6.25 -0.99
C HIS A 6 -12.18 5.25 -0.21
N CYS A 7 -11.31 5.73 0.68
CA CYS A 7 -10.51 4.86 1.54
C CYS A 7 -11.32 4.31 2.72
N ALA A 8 -12.46 4.92 3.06
CA ALA A 8 -13.33 4.44 4.13
C ALA A 8 -14.02 3.10 3.78
N GLY A 9 -14.11 2.77 2.48
CA GLY A 9 -14.66 1.49 1.98
C GLY A 9 -13.62 0.39 1.74
N GLN A 10 -12.32 0.69 1.77
CA GLN A 10 -11.27 -0.32 1.62
C GLN A 10 -11.12 -1.11 2.92
N ARG A 11 -11.79 -2.25 3.00
CA ARG A 11 -11.52 -3.25 4.03
C ARG A 11 -10.16 -3.89 3.74
N PHE A 12 -9.11 -3.27 4.25
CA PHE A 12 -7.83 -3.95 4.41
C PHE A 12 -8.06 -5.16 5.32
N ASP A 13 -7.73 -6.37 4.86
CA ASP A 13 -7.61 -7.50 5.77
C ASP A 13 -6.51 -7.16 6.77
N ARG A 14 -6.92 -6.70 7.96
CA ARG A 14 -6.03 -6.37 9.06
C ARG A 14 -5.10 -7.54 9.37
N ALA A 15 -5.60 -8.78 9.26
CA ALA A 15 -4.78 -9.97 9.47
C ALA A 15 -3.72 -10.12 8.37
N GLN A 16 -4.05 -9.84 7.10
CA GLN A 16 -3.08 -9.81 5.99
C GLN A 16 -1.98 -8.77 6.24
N VAL A 17 -2.34 -7.52 6.56
CA VAL A 17 -1.37 -6.46 6.86
C VAL A 17 -0.47 -6.88 8.03
N LEU A 18 -1.04 -7.39 9.13
CA LEU A 18 -0.26 -7.83 10.28
C LEU A 18 0.65 -9.02 9.97
N ARG A 19 0.22 -9.98 9.14
CA ARG A 19 1.07 -11.09 8.67
C ARG A 19 2.26 -10.55 7.88
N THR A 20 2.03 -9.69 6.91
CA THR A 20 3.06 -9.07 6.06
C THR A 20 4.06 -8.24 6.87
N LEU A 21 3.59 -7.45 7.84
CA LEU A 21 4.46 -6.67 8.72
C LEU A 21 5.33 -7.57 9.62
N ARG A 22 4.77 -8.64 10.17
CA ARG A 22 5.51 -9.61 10.97
C ARG A 22 6.58 -10.32 10.14
N GLU A 23 6.26 -10.69 8.91
CA GLU A 23 7.22 -11.29 7.98
C GLU A 23 8.34 -10.31 7.60
N THR A 24 7.99 -9.07 7.25
CA THR A 24 8.96 -8.03 6.94
C THR A 24 9.89 -7.77 8.11
N ARG A 25 9.37 -7.72 9.35
CA ARG A 25 10.18 -7.65 10.57
C ARG A 25 11.13 -8.85 10.74
N ARG A 26 10.69 -10.07 10.42
CA ARG A 26 11.56 -11.27 10.45
C ARG A 26 12.68 -11.14 9.42
N ARG A 27 12.41 -10.61 8.22
CA ARG A 27 13.41 -10.35 7.19
C ARG A 27 14.45 -9.33 7.65
N LEU A 28 14.01 -8.21 8.20
CA LEU A 28 14.90 -7.19 8.78
C LEU A 28 15.84 -7.77 9.85
N ARG A 29 15.32 -8.68 10.69
CA ARG A 29 16.10 -9.34 11.75
C ARG A 29 17.06 -10.43 11.27
N ARG A 30 16.83 -11.03 10.09
CA ARG A 30 17.64 -12.13 9.55
C ARG A 30 18.86 -11.64 8.78
N GLN A 31 18.95 -10.34 8.48
CA GLN A 31 20.10 -9.79 7.78
C GLN A 31 21.30 -9.66 8.72
N ARG A 32 22.48 -10.01 8.20
CA ARG A 32 23.76 -9.87 8.91
C ARG A 32 24.18 -8.42 9.07
N THR A 33 23.80 -7.57 8.12
CA THR A 33 24.07 -6.13 8.15
C THR A 33 22.86 -5.40 8.73
N PRO A 34 23.04 -4.52 9.72
CA PRO A 34 21.93 -3.74 10.25
C PRO A 34 21.42 -2.75 9.20
N TYR A 35 20.10 -2.64 9.09
CA TYR A 35 19.45 -1.59 8.32
C TYR A 35 19.47 -0.27 9.08
N THR A 36 19.58 0.83 8.35
CA THR A 36 19.19 2.14 8.86
C THR A 36 17.67 2.19 9.10
N ALA A 37 17.23 3.16 9.91
CA ALA A 37 15.81 3.37 10.15
C ALA A 37 15.04 3.62 8.83
N ASP A 38 15.62 4.40 7.92
CA ASP A 38 14.99 4.75 6.64
C ASP A 38 14.87 3.55 5.70
N GLU A 39 15.90 2.70 5.60
CA GLU A 39 15.83 1.48 4.79
C GLU A 39 14.81 0.49 5.35
N ALA A 40 14.71 0.37 6.68
CA ALA A 40 13.71 -0.46 7.31
C ALA A 40 12.28 0.04 7.04
N LEU A 41 12.06 1.36 7.11
CA LEU A 41 10.79 1.99 6.79
C LEU A 41 10.44 1.84 5.30
N ALA A 42 11.40 2.06 4.41
CA ALA A 42 11.21 1.89 2.97
C ALA A 42 10.78 0.45 2.62
N LEU A 43 11.43 -0.55 3.24
CA LEU A 43 11.07 -1.95 3.05
C LEU A 43 9.65 -2.25 3.55
N VAL A 44 9.28 -1.73 4.73
CA VAL A 44 7.94 -1.93 5.30
C VAL A 44 6.86 -1.31 4.41
N ILE A 45 7.08 -0.08 3.93
CA ILE A 45 6.16 0.62 3.03
C ILE A 45 6.01 -0.17 1.72
N HIS A 46 7.12 -0.65 1.17
CA HIS A 46 7.10 -1.45 -0.05
C HIS A 46 6.30 -2.75 0.13
N SER A 47 6.56 -3.51 1.21
CA SER A 47 5.85 -4.77 1.49
C SER A 47 4.33 -4.59 1.66
N VAL A 48 3.89 -3.46 2.22
CA VAL A 48 2.45 -3.17 2.36
C VAL A 48 1.84 -2.74 1.03
N ARG A 49 2.55 -1.94 0.24
CA ARG A 49 2.11 -1.52 -1.11
C ARG A 49 2.02 -2.68 -2.09
N SER A 50 2.87 -3.71 -1.93
CA SER A 50 2.86 -4.90 -2.78
C SER A 50 1.74 -5.89 -2.43
N LEU A 51 0.93 -5.60 -1.40
CA LEU A 51 -0.27 -6.40 -1.18
C LEU A 51 -1.24 -6.11 -2.31
N GLU A 52 -1.79 -7.18 -2.88
CA GLU A 52 -2.97 -7.13 -3.76
C GLU A 52 -4.18 -6.67 -2.92
N ILE A 53 -4.15 -5.40 -2.54
CA ILE A 53 -5.32 -4.71 -2.03
C ILE A 53 -6.21 -4.55 -3.28
N PRO A 54 -7.49 -4.93 -3.22
CA PRO A 54 -8.43 -4.60 -4.29
C PRO A 54 -8.51 -3.08 -4.38
N HIS A 55 -7.70 -2.50 -5.25
CA HIS A 55 -7.93 -1.17 -5.75
C HIS A 55 -9.10 -1.39 -6.69
N LEU A 56 -10.29 -0.86 -6.38
CA LEU A 56 -11.27 -0.71 -7.44
C LEU A 56 -10.58 0.17 -8.45
N GLU A 57 -10.18 -0.40 -9.59
CA GLU A 57 -9.63 0.36 -10.70
C GLU A 57 -10.63 1.50 -10.95
N VAL A 58 -10.21 2.73 -10.68
CA VAL A 58 -10.91 3.86 -11.30
C VAL A 58 -10.62 3.63 -12.76
N VAL A 59 -11.63 3.20 -13.50
CA VAL A 59 -11.61 3.17 -14.96
C VAL A 59 -11.37 4.62 -15.38
N ASP A 60 -10.11 5.00 -15.51
CA ASP A 60 -9.67 6.23 -16.16
C ASP A 60 -9.75 5.98 -17.67
N ASP A 61 -10.96 5.74 -18.15
CA ASP A 61 -11.30 5.60 -19.57
C ASP A 61 -12.48 6.52 -19.90
N PHE A 62 -12.44 7.73 -19.35
CA PHE A 62 -13.24 8.86 -19.82
C PHE A 62 -12.33 10.05 -20.16
N THR A 63 -11.24 9.81 -20.89
CA THR A 63 -10.75 10.82 -21.82
C THR A 63 -11.50 10.64 -23.14
N GLU A 64 -12.56 11.41 -23.34
CA GLU A 64 -12.71 12.25 -24.55
C GLU A 64 -14.00 13.08 -24.47
N THR A 65 -13.79 14.39 -24.28
CA THR A 65 -14.56 15.53 -24.79
C THR A 65 -16.08 15.38 -24.95
N HIS A 66 -16.86 16.14 -24.18
CA HIS A 66 -17.94 16.97 -24.73
C HIS A 66 -18.18 18.21 -23.86
N VAL A 67 -17.76 19.37 -24.38
CA VAL A 67 -18.26 20.68 -23.96
C VAL A 67 -19.67 20.79 -24.54
N VAL A 68 -20.68 20.88 -23.68
CA VAL A 68 -22.06 21.17 -24.10
C VAL A 68 -22.17 22.68 -24.28
N HIS A 69 -22.44 23.12 -25.50
CA HIS A 69 -22.87 24.49 -25.83
C HIS A 69 -24.31 24.73 -25.37
#